data_AF-A0A7Y2DTE4-F1
#
_entry.id   AF-A0A7Y2DTE4-F1
#
_cell.length_a   1.000
_cell.length_b   1.000
_cell.length_c   1.000
_cell.angle_alpha   90.00
_cell.angle_beta   90.00
_cell.angle_gamma   90.00
#
_symmetry.space_group_name_H-M   'P 1'
#
loop_
_entity.id
_entity.type
_entity.pdbx_description
1 polymer ?
#
loop_
_entity_poly.entity_id
_entity_poly.type
_entity_poly.pdbx_seq_one_letter_code
_entity_poly.pdbx_strand_id
1 'polypeptide(L)'
;MSSIKQKVTGPKTVRNKRNKRIKIGPWTESLKNSDVNQIWKELHRIVSSHPLVRASKKAGILVEEGKYNVYTDMTQELFVALLSKERFQHYLDTDMTDAEIEGEISQIELTNLLTAQLRKRHPESYRLARRISTIIQNSEAFKRFDNLDNPDVHRRLADRIYGLEQWKDRKSRRNQQELEQRVQSVSFHDRDTRMVGCTGDAQIVISNAELEKLIIRVFKAVDSPVNVRSLRGLVMKRLPIMDIYLVPITAPKNDSEYNMDLDPVDLRETPEENILRREGETVAEGFVDNFLSSLNKSVRGKAKQYSRMINILWHCYLASDSGTQLEVADKLGVSDSLVSDYRKRIEANLQNLSFNSVNEARQFEKVLKTEVQELISVDQEEKIIA
;
A
#
# COMPACT_ATOMS: atom_id res chain seq x y z
N MET A 1 -28.31 -30.27 -61.91
CA MET A 1 -28.15 -28.80 -61.90
C MET A 1 -29.18 -28.24 -60.92
N SER A 2 -28.74 -27.87 -59.71
CA SER A 2 -29.60 -27.45 -58.60
C SER A 2 -29.35 -25.97 -58.31
N SER A 3 -30.36 -25.12 -58.51
CA SER A 3 -30.29 -23.67 -58.31
C SER A 3 -30.59 -23.31 -56.85
N ILE A 4 -29.60 -22.69 -56.23
CA ILE A 4 -29.54 -22.29 -54.82
C ILE A 4 -30.43 -21.06 -54.58
N LYS A 5 -31.39 -21.16 -53.66
CA LYS A 5 -32.20 -20.04 -53.15
C LYS A 5 -31.35 -19.14 -52.25
N GLN A 6 -31.17 -17.88 -52.63
CA GLN A 6 -30.59 -16.84 -51.76
C GLN A 6 -31.60 -16.42 -50.68
N LYS A 7 -31.27 -16.67 -49.41
CA LYS A 7 -31.94 -16.07 -48.25
C LYS A 7 -31.34 -14.68 -48.01
N VAL A 8 -32.14 -13.64 -48.18
CA VAL A 8 -31.80 -12.27 -47.79
C VAL A 8 -31.86 -12.16 -46.27
N THR A 9 -30.70 -12.13 -45.61
CA THR A 9 -30.57 -11.77 -44.19
C THR A 9 -30.56 -10.25 -44.06
N GLY A 10 -31.65 -9.69 -43.52
CA GLY A 10 -31.70 -8.28 -43.09
C GLY A 10 -30.68 -7.98 -41.98
N PRO A 11 -30.35 -6.69 -41.76
CA PRO A 11 -29.34 -6.30 -40.80
C PRO A 11 -29.78 -6.70 -39.39
N LYS A 12 -29.01 -7.60 -38.77
CA LYS A 12 -29.15 -7.94 -37.35
C LYS A 12 -28.90 -6.67 -36.55
N THR A 13 -29.97 -6.07 -36.04
CA THR A 13 -29.90 -5.06 -34.99
C THR A 13 -29.21 -5.70 -33.80
N VAL A 14 -27.92 -5.36 -33.65
CA VAL A 14 -27.14 -5.65 -32.45
C VAL A 14 -27.84 -4.90 -31.31
N ARG A 15 -28.68 -5.62 -30.56
CA ARG A 15 -29.24 -5.14 -29.29
C ARG A 15 -28.06 -4.80 -28.38
N ASN A 16 -27.71 -3.53 -28.31
CA ASN A 16 -26.78 -2.94 -27.35
C ASN A 16 -27.32 -3.13 -25.92
N LYS A 17 -27.16 -4.34 -25.38
CA LYS A 17 -27.32 -4.64 -23.95
C LYS A 17 -26.04 -4.23 -23.21
N ARG A 18 -25.71 -2.93 -23.09
CA ARG A 18 -24.50 -2.52 -22.35
C ARG A 18 -24.48 -1.09 -21.78
N ASN A 19 -25.64 -0.52 -21.45
CA ASN A 19 -25.72 0.61 -20.53
C ASN A 19 -26.29 0.15 -19.18
N LYS A 20 -25.55 -0.68 -18.43
CA LYS A 20 -25.85 -0.81 -16.99
C LYS A 20 -25.49 0.52 -16.35
N ARG A 21 -26.50 1.38 -16.17
CA ARG A 21 -26.40 2.60 -15.37
C ARG A 21 -25.78 2.22 -14.03
N ILE A 22 -24.71 2.91 -13.62
CA ILE A 22 -24.19 2.81 -12.27
C ILE A 22 -25.38 3.06 -11.34
N LYS A 23 -25.67 2.11 -10.44
CA LYS A 23 -26.73 2.30 -9.45
C LYS A 23 -26.26 3.40 -8.51
N ILE A 24 -26.87 4.57 -8.63
CA ILE A 24 -26.67 5.69 -7.71
C ILE A 24 -27.46 5.36 -6.44
N GLY A 25 -26.85 5.58 -5.28
CA GLY A 25 -27.48 5.33 -3.98
C GLY A 25 -28.54 6.39 -3.64
N PRO A 26 -29.57 6.07 -2.83
CA PRO A 26 -30.58 7.05 -2.39
C PRO A 26 -30.02 7.93 -1.25
N TRP A 27 -29.05 8.78 -1.55
CA TRP A 27 -28.30 9.56 -0.55
C TRP A 27 -29.17 10.56 0.19
N THR A 28 -29.94 11.37 -0.53
CA THR A 28 -30.78 12.44 0.03
C THR A 28 -31.83 11.91 0.99
N GLU A 29 -32.53 10.83 0.63
CA GLU A 29 -33.52 10.17 1.51
C GLU A 29 -32.85 9.58 2.76
N SER A 30 -31.71 8.89 2.58
CA SER A 30 -30.98 8.28 3.69
C SER A 30 -30.44 9.32 4.67
N LEU A 31 -29.95 10.45 4.16
CA LEU A 31 -29.44 11.56 4.98
C LEU A 31 -30.56 12.29 5.71
N LYS A 32 -31.69 12.58 5.05
CA LYS A 32 -32.86 13.21 5.68
C LYS A 32 -33.46 12.35 6.79
N ASN A 33 -33.52 11.04 6.58
CA ASN A 33 -34.04 10.10 7.56
C ASN A 33 -32.99 9.69 8.62
N SER A 34 -31.75 10.19 8.51
CA SER A 34 -30.62 9.78 9.37
C SER A 34 -30.43 8.26 9.43
N ASP A 35 -30.66 7.56 8.32
CA ASP A 35 -30.50 6.11 8.22
C ASP A 35 -29.00 5.75 8.07
N VAL A 36 -28.34 5.61 9.22
CA VAL A 36 -26.91 5.30 9.31
C VAL A 36 -26.58 3.98 8.61
N ASN A 37 -27.46 2.99 8.65
CA ASN A 37 -27.19 1.67 8.03
C ASN A 37 -27.18 1.77 6.51
N GLN A 38 -28.13 2.51 5.95
CA GLN A 38 -28.20 2.73 4.51
C GLN A 38 -27.04 3.62 4.02
N ILE A 39 -26.69 4.67 4.78
CA ILE A 39 -25.51 5.51 4.51
C ILE A 39 -24.23 4.66 4.50
N TRP A 40 -24.03 3.83 5.53
CA TRP A 40 -22.87 2.95 5.63
C TRP A 40 -22.77 1.98 4.44
N LYS A 41 -23.90 1.37 4.06
CA LYS A 41 -23.97 0.43 2.94
C LYS A 41 -23.58 1.09 1.61
N GLU A 42 -24.06 2.31 1.38
CA GLU A 42 -23.72 3.07 0.17
C GLU A 42 -22.26 3.54 0.17
N LEU A 43 -21.72 3.99 1.31
CA LEU A 43 -20.29 4.29 1.45
C LEU A 43 -19.43 3.06 1.16
N HIS A 44 -19.78 1.91 1.74
CA HIS A 44 -19.07 0.66 1.50
C HIS A 44 -19.12 0.25 0.02
N ARG A 45 -20.25 0.47 -0.66
CA ARG A 45 -20.37 0.26 -2.12
C ARG A 45 -19.42 1.18 -2.88
N ILE A 46 -19.37 2.47 -2.54
CA ILE A 46 -18.44 3.42 -3.18
C ILE A 46 -17.00 2.95 -2.98
N VAL A 47 -16.59 2.70 -1.73
CA VAL A 47 -15.21 2.28 -1.39
C VAL A 47 -14.82 0.99 -2.12
N SER A 48 -15.65 -0.05 -2.05
CA SER A 48 -15.35 -1.36 -2.68
C SER A 48 -15.29 -1.32 -4.21
N SER A 49 -16.11 -0.48 -4.83
CA SER A 49 -16.13 -0.31 -6.29
C SER A 49 -15.10 0.69 -6.81
N HIS A 50 -14.47 1.47 -5.93
CA HIS A 50 -13.57 2.54 -6.33
C HIS A 50 -12.27 2.00 -6.96
N PRO A 51 -11.91 2.43 -8.19
CA PRO A 51 -10.73 1.91 -8.90
C PRO A 51 -9.43 2.04 -8.12
N LEU A 52 -9.24 3.15 -7.40
CA LEU A 52 -8.02 3.38 -6.61
C LEU A 52 -7.93 2.42 -5.42
N VAL A 53 -9.04 2.14 -4.75
CA VAL A 53 -9.05 1.23 -3.60
C VAL A 53 -8.69 -0.18 -4.06
N ARG A 54 -9.28 -0.62 -5.18
CA ARG A 54 -8.98 -1.94 -5.78
C ARG A 54 -7.54 -2.05 -6.27
N ALA A 55 -7.02 -1.02 -6.93
CA ALA A 55 -5.63 -0.98 -7.39
C ALA A 55 -4.65 -1.01 -6.20
N SER A 56 -4.90 -0.22 -5.16
CA SER A 56 -4.06 -0.17 -3.96
C SER A 56 -4.12 -1.46 -3.15
N LYS A 57 -5.29 -2.13 -3.08
CA LYS A 57 -5.40 -3.48 -2.50
C LYS A 57 -4.59 -4.50 -3.29
N LYS A 58 -4.71 -4.51 -4.62
CA LYS A 58 -3.95 -5.43 -5.50
C LYS A 58 -2.44 -5.21 -5.41
N ALA A 59 -2.01 -3.97 -5.19
CA ALA A 59 -0.61 -3.62 -5.00
C ALA A 59 -0.08 -3.92 -3.59
N GLY A 60 -0.90 -4.45 -2.68
CA GLY A 60 -0.49 -4.73 -1.28
C GLY A 60 -0.27 -3.47 -0.43
N ILE A 61 -0.64 -2.28 -0.94
CA ILE A 61 -0.39 -0.99 -0.27
C ILE A 61 -1.34 -0.77 0.90
N LEU A 62 -2.55 -1.33 0.82
CA LEU A 62 -3.61 -1.18 1.82
C LEU A 62 -3.75 -2.38 2.77
N VAL A 63 -2.86 -3.38 2.68
CA VAL A 63 -2.93 -4.54 3.58
C VAL A 63 -2.33 -4.14 4.92
N GLU A 64 -3.15 -4.02 5.96
CA GLU A 64 -2.67 -4.11 7.34
C GLU A 64 -2.36 -5.58 7.67
N GLU A 65 -1.37 -5.77 8.55
CA GLU A 65 -1.01 -7.08 9.11
C GLU A 65 -2.15 -7.56 10.02
N GLY A 66 -3.20 -8.16 9.45
CA GLY A 66 -4.33 -8.66 10.23
C GLY A 66 -5.53 -9.07 9.38
N LYS A 67 -6.41 -9.88 9.98
CA LYS A 67 -7.63 -10.48 9.38
C LYS A 67 -8.75 -9.46 9.04
N TYR A 68 -8.44 -8.16 8.95
CA TYR A 68 -9.45 -7.11 8.78
C TYR A 68 -9.73 -6.81 7.30
N ASN A 69 -11.00 -6.54 7.01
CA ASN A 69 -11.43 -6.19 5.66
C ASN A 69 -11.09 -4.72 5.40
N VAL A 70 -10.01 -4.47 4.67
CA VAL A 70 -9.56 -3.15 4.18
C VAL A 70 -10.70 -2.25 3.70
N TYR A 71 -11.72 -2.82 3.04
CA TYR A 71 -12.86 -2.04 2.56
C TYR A 71 -13.72 -1.50 3.71
N THR A 72 -13.88 -2.27 4.78
CA THR A 72 -14.62 -1.89 5.98
C THR A 72 -13.89 -0.79 6.74
N ASP A 73 -12.57 -0.92 6.94
CA ASP A 73 -11.77 0.09 7.66
C ASP A 73 -11.76 1.42 6.89
N MET A 74 -11.56 1.34 5.57
CA MET A 74 -11.65 2.53 4.71
C MET A 74 -13.05 3.16 4.69
N THR A 75 -14.10 2.36 4.78
CA THR A 75 -15.48 2.86 4.88
C THR A 75 -15.68 3.58 6.20
N GLN A 76 -15.15 3.02 7.30
CA GLN A 76 -15.19 3.63 8.62
C GLN A 76 -14.45 4.96 8.64
N GLU A 77 -13.22 5.01 8.13
CA GLU A 77 -12.43 6.23 8.06
C GLU A 77 -13.11 7.29 7.19
N LEU A 78 -13.67 6.90 6.04
CA LEU A 78 -14.42 7.81 5.17
C LEU A 78 -15.66 8.37 5.88
N PHE A 79 -16.41 7.52 6.58
CA PHE A 79 -17.58 7.93 7.34
C PHE A 79 -17.22 8.94 8.43
N VAL A 80 -16.19 8.65 9.25
CA VAL A 80 -15.70 9.55 10.29
C VAL A 80 -15.18 10.86 9.68
N ALA A 81 -14.47 10.81 8.55
CA ALA A 81 -13.98 12.00 7.86
C ALA A 81 -15.12 12.89 7.35
N LEU A 82 -16.15 12.31 6.74
CA LEU A 82 -17.34 13.03 6.27
C LEU A 82 -18.10 13.67 7.45
N LEU A 83 -18.25 12.95 8.56
CA LEU A 83 -18.91 13.45 9.76
C LEU A 83 -18.11 14.58 10.43
N SER A 84 -16.80 14.41 10.60
CA SER A 84 -15.92 15.39 11.25
C SER A 84 -15.84 16.73 10.51
N LYS A 85 -16.07 16.71 9.19
CA LYS A 85 -16.12 17.89 8.33
C LYS A 85 -17.54 18.42 8.08
N GLU A 86 -18.54 17.88 8.78
CA GLU A 86 -19.96 18.22 8.62
C GLU A 86 -20.47 18.09 7.17
N ARG A 87 -19.86 17.20 6.36
CA ARG A 87 -20.18 17.08 4.93
C ARG A 87 -21.60 16.60 4.68
N PHE A 88 -22.10 15.70 5.52
CA PHE A 88 -23.49 15.23 5.41
C PHE A 88 -24.50 16.37 5.58
N GLN A 89 -24.25 17.30 6.50
CA GLN A 89 -25.08 18.47 6.69
C GLN A 89 -24.95 19.43 5.49
N HIS A 90 -23.73 19.67 5.02
CA HIS A 90 -23.48 20.48 3.83
C HIS A 90 -24.25 19.98 2.59
N TYR A 91 -24.31 18.65 2.38
CA TYR A 91 -25.06 18.08 1.26
C TYR A 91 -26.57 18.35 1.33
N LEU A 92 -27.12 18.40 2.55
CA LEU A 92 -28.52 18.76 2.78
C LEU A 92 -28.74 20.26 2.62
N ASP A 93 -27.88 21.10 3.21
CA ASP A 93 -28.02 22.57 3.18
C ASP A 93 -27.87 23.15 1.77
N THR A 94 -27.14 22.46 0.90
CA THR A 94 -26.90 22.88 -0.49
C THR A 94 -27.85 22.18 -1.48
N ASP A 95 -28.82 21.39 -0.99
CA ASP A 95 -29.80 20.64 -1.78
C ASP A 95 -29.16 19.81 -2.91
N MET A 96 -28.03 19.16 -2.64
CA MET A 96 -27.31 18.36 -3.63
C MET A 96 -28.10 17.11 -4.02
N THR A 97 -28.07 16.76 -5.31
CA THR A 97 -28.67 15.52 -5.81
C THR A 97 -27.85 14.29 -5.42
N ASP A 98 -28.48 13.11 -5.40
CA ASP A 98 -27.79 11.85 -5.10
C ASP A 98 -26.55 11.60 -5.98
N ALA A 99 -26.61 12.04 -7.24
CA ALA A 99 -25.51 11.91 -8.19
C ALA A 99 -24.34 12.84 -7.86
N GLU A 100 -24.63 14.05 -7.38
CA GLU A 100 -23.62 15.04 -6.98
C GLU A 100 -22.97 14.61 -5.66
N ILE A 101 -23.75 14.12 -4.71
CA ILE A 101 -23.26 13.57 -3.43
C ILE A 101 -22.32 12.39 -3.70
N GLU A 102 -22.76 11.40 -4.49
CA GLU A 102 -21.91 10.26 -4.84
C GLU A 102 -20.65 10.68 -5.61
N GLY A 103 -20.79 11.68 -6.49
CA GLY A 103 -19.68 12.28 -7.23
C GLY A 103 -18.65 12.92 -6.30
N GLU A 104 -19.09 13.75 -5.35
CA GLU A 104 -18.20 14.42 -4.38
C GLU A 104 -17.53 13.40 -3.44
N ILE A 105 -18.30 12.47 -2.88
CA ILE A 105 -17.77 11.44 -1.98
C ILE A 105 -16.70 10.59 -2.71
N SER A 106 -17.01 10.13 -3.92
CA SER A 106 -16.12 9.25 -4.70
C SER A 106 -14.89 9.99 -5.23
N GLN A 107 -15.08 11.14 -5.88
CA GLN A 107 -14.02 11.82 -6.61
C GLN A 107 -13.19 12.75 -5.72
N ILE A 108 -13.76 13.29 -4.65
CA ILE A 108 -13.09 14.27 -3.78
C ILE A 108 -12.72 13.63 -2.45
N GLU A 109 -13.70 13.24 -1.64
CA GLU A 109 -13.45 12.86 -0.25
C GLU A 109 -12.69 11.54 -0.10
N LEU A 110 -13.14 10.48 -0.77
CA LEU A 110 -12.46 9.18 -0.79
C LEU A 110 -11.05 9.29 -1.40
N THR A 111 -10.92 10.12 -2.44
CA THR A 111 -9.63 10.39 -3.07
C THR A 111 -8.67 11.11 -2.12
N ASN A 112 -9.15 12.12 -1.39
CA ASN A 112 -8.35 12.84 -0.41
C ASN A 112 -7.92 11.92 0.73
N LEU A 113 -8.81 11.05 1.21
CA LEU A 113 -8.51 10.05 2.22
C LEU A 113 -7.38 9.11 1.75
N LEU A 114 -7.53 8.52 0.56
CA LEU A 114 -6.51 7.66 -0.04
C LEU A 114 -5.17 8.37 -0.20
N THR A 115 -5.19 9.62 -0.66
CA THR A 115 -3.97 10.41 -0.83
C THR A 115 -3.30 10.73 0.51
N ALA A 116 -4.09 11.00 1.55
CA ALA A 116 -3.59 11.23 2.91
C ALA A 116 -2.96 9.94 3.49
N GLN A 117 -3.62 8.79 3.34
CA GLN A 117 -3.08 7.50 3.75
C GLN A 117 -1.77 7.17 3.03
N LEU A 118 -1.69 7.39 1.71
CA LEU A 118 -0.46 7.21 0.95
C LEU A 118 0.67 8.11 1.45
N ARG A 119 0.35 9.37 1.80
CA ARG A 119 1.33 10.32 2.36
C ARG A 119 1.84 9.86 3.74
N LYS A 120 0.97 9.27 4.57
CA LYS A 120 1.32 8.78 5.91
C LYS A 120 2.16 7.51 5.83
N ARG A 121 1.76 6.55 4.99
CA ARG A 121 2.39 5.21 4.89
C ARG A 121 3.66 5.20 4.05
N HIS A 122 3.73 6.05 3.02
CA HIS A 122 4.87 6.12 2.10
C HIS A 122 5.23 7.59 1.76
N PRO A 123 5.67 8.37 2.76
CA PRO A 123 5.96 9.80 2.59
C PRO A 123 7.05 10.07 1.54
N GLU A 124 8.05 9.19 1.44
CA GLU A 124 9.17 9.35 0.50
C GLU A 124 8.76 9.20 -0.96
N SER A 125 8.08 8.11 -1.33
CA SER A 125 7.66 7.92 -2.72
C SER A 125 6.66 9.00 -3.12
N TYR A 126 5.76 9.43 -2.21
CA TYR A 126 4.87 10.55 -2.48
C TYR A 126 5.63 11.86 -2.78
N ARG A 127 6.62 12.22 -1.95
CA ARG A 127 7.46 13.41 -2.16
C ARG A 127 8.20 13.33 -3.51
N LEU A 128 8.78 12.18 -3.84
CA LEU A 128 9.53 12.01 -5.08
C LEU A 128 8.66 12.02 -6.32
N ALA A 129 7.49 11.38 -6.30
CA ALA A 129 6.54 11.47 -7.41
C ALA A 129 6.21 12.92 -7.77
N ARG A 130 6.00 13.77 -6.74
CA ARG A 130 5.73 15.19 -6.93
C ARG A 130 6.96 15.91 -7.50
N ARG A 131 8.14 15.69 -6.93
CA ARG A 131 9.41 16.28 -7.41
C ARG A 131 9.72 15.91 -8.86
N ILE A 132 9.56 14.64 -9.24
CA ILE A 132 9.72 14.17 -10.64
C ILE A 132 8.80 14.95 -11.58
N SER A 133 7.56 15.21 -11.14
CA SER A 133 6.57 15.91 -11.96
C SER A 133 6.88 17.39 -12.09
N THR A 134 7.37 18.03 -11.03
CA THR A 134 7.81 19.42 -11.08
C THR A 134 9.05 19.59 -11.96
N ILE A 135 10.03 18.70 -11.84
CA ILE A 135 11.25 18.73 -12.66
C ILE A 135 10.92 18.58 -14.14
N ILE A 136 10.06 17.62 -14.50
CA ILE A 136 9.74 17.41 -15.92
C ILE A 136 8.92 18.52 -16.55
N GLN A 137 8.20 19.31 -15.74
CA GLN A 137 7.44 20.46 -16.22
C GLN A 137 8.29 21.72 -16.37
N ASN A 138 9.32 21.88 -15.54
CA ASN A 138 10.05 23.14 -15.40
C ASN A 138 11.47 23.10 -15.99
N SER A 139 12.07 21.93 -16.19
CA SER A 139 13.41 21.82 -16.78
C SER A 139 13.34 21.88 -18.30
N GLU A 140 14.27 22.64 -18.89
CA GLU A 140 14.49 22.76 -20.34
C GLU A 140 15.03 21.47 -20.97
N ALA A 141 15.45 20.49 -20.16
CA ALA A 141 15.91 19.20 -20.66
C ALA A 141 14.77 18.31 -21.23
N PHE A 142 13.51 18.68 -20.97
CA PHE A 142 12.34 17.90 -21.34
C PHE A 142 11.33 18.72 -22.13
N LYS A 143 10.73 18.07 -23.12
CA LYS A 143 9.55 18.60 -23.82
C LYS A 143 8.37 17.67 -23.79
N ARG A 144 7.22 18.29 -24.04
CA ARG A 144 5.92 17.64 -24.18
C ARG A 144 5.75 17.08 -25.60
N PHE A 145 5.30 15.83 -25.69
CA PHE A 145 5.08 15.09 -26.94
C PHE A 145 3.60 14.83 -27.24
N ASP A 146 2.68 15.14 -26.31
CA ASP A 146 1.24 15.06 -26.57
C ASP A 146 0.71 16.37 -27.17
N ASN A 147 -0.22 16.22 -28.13
CA ASN A 147 -0.97 17.30 -28.77
C ASN A 147 -0.10 18.41 -29.39
N LEU A 148 0.92 18.04 -30.17
CA LEU A 148 1.76 18.99 -30.93
C LEU A 148 0.94 19.95 -31.81
N ASP A 149 -0.19 19.47 -32.35
CA ASP A 149 -1.09 20.26 -33.20
C ASP A 149 -2.15 21.05 -32.42
N ASN A 150 -2.35 20.76 -31.12
CA ASN A 150 -3.36 21.46 -30.29
C ASN A 150 -2.90 21.57 -28.82
N PRO A 151 -2.03 22.55 -28.51
CA PRO A 151 -1.44 22.69 -27.18
C PRO A 151 -2.47 23.00 -26.08
N ASP A 152 -3.63 23.56 -26.45
CA ASP A 152 -4.71 23.96 -25.55
C ASP A 152 -5.58 22.81 -25.04
N VAL A 153 -5.43 21.60 -25.62
CA VAL A 153 -6.09 20.41 -25.08
C VAL A 153 -5.43 20.04 -23.75
N HIS A 154 -6.07 20.49 -22.68
CA HIS A 154 -5.68 20.20 -21.31
C HIS A 154 -5.86 18.71 -20.99
N ARG A 155 -4.75 17.99 -20.95
CA ARG A 155 -4.67 16.67 -20.32
C ARG A 155 -4.17 16.80 -18.89
N ARG A 156 -4.63 15.87 -18.05
CA ARG A 156 -4.14 15.74 -16.68
C ARG A 156 -2.65 15.49 -16.69
N LEU A 157 -1.96 16.07 -15.71
CA LEU A 157 -0.50 15.99 -15.63
C LEU A 157 0.03 14.56 -15.73
N ALA A 158 -0.62 13.60 -15.09
CA ALA A 158 -0.21 12.20 -15.11
C ALA A 158 -0.28 11.53 -16.49
N ASP A 159 -1.15 12.03 -17.38
CA ASP A 159 -1.39 11.48 -18.71
C ASP A 159 -0.67 12.26 -19.81
N ARG A 160 -0.04 13.40 -19.46
CA ARG A 160 0.82 14.17 -20.37
C ARG A 160 2.05 13.34 -20.73
N ILE A 161 2.47 13.44 -21.98
CA ILE A 161 3.59 12.64 -22.52
C ILE A 161 4.79 13.53 -22.63
N TYR A 162 5.90 13.10 -22.03
CA TYR A 162 7.16 13.81 -22.06
C TYR A 162 8.28 12.95 -22.64
N GLY A 163 9.32 13.62 -23.12
CA GLY A 163 10.57 13.03 -23.58
C GLY A 163 11.68 14.06 -23.52
N LEU A 164 12.87 13.69 -24.00
CA LEU A 164 14.02 14.59 -24.01
C LEU A 164 13.85 15.69 -25.07
N GLU A 165 14.31 16.90 -24.76
CA GLU A 165 14.23 18.07 -25.65
C GLU A 165 14.81 17.80 -27.04
N GLN A 166 15.98 17.16 -27.10
CA GLN A 166 16.71 16.86 -28.33
C GLN A 166 16.06 15.79 -29.22
N TRP A 167 14.98 15.15 -28.79
CA TRP A 167 14.32 14.12 -29.59
C TRP A 167 13.42 14.71 -30.67
N LYS A 168 13.29 14.03 -31.81
CA LYS A 168 12.37 14.42 -32.87
C LYS A 168 10.92 14.28 -32.40
N ASP A 169 10.04 15.21 -32.77
CA ASP A 169 8.66 15.28 -32.28
C ASP A 169 7.83 14.03 -32.60
N ARG A 170 8.15 13.33 -33.69
CA ARG A 170 7.49 12.07 -34.11
C ARG A 170 8.24 10.83 -33.64
N LYS A 171 8.68 10.80 -32.38
CA LYS A 171 9.35 9.61 -31.83
C LYS A 171 8.33 8.50 -31.55
N SER A 172 8.65 7.28 -32.00
CA SER A 172 7.78 6.11 -31.80
C SER A 172 7.60 5.80 -30.32
N ARG A 173 6.39 5.37 -29.96
CA ARG A 173 6.04 4.95 -28.59
C ARG A 173 6.22 3.45 -28.47
N ARG A 174 6.87 3.03 -27.39
CA ARG A 174 7.05 1.61 -27.04
C ARG A 174 5.96 1.13 -26.07
N ASN A 175 5.77 -0.19 -26.01
CA ASN A 175 4.82 -0.82 -25.09
C ASN A 175 5.37 -0.85 -23.66
N GLN A 176 4.50 -0.81 -22.64
CA GLN A 176 4.87 -0.74 -21.22
C GLN A 176 5.84 -1.85 -20.79
N GLN A 177 5.64 -3.10 -21.25
CA GLN A 177 6.53 -4.22 -20.94
C GLN A 177 7.96 -3.99 -21.45
N GLU A 178 8.09 -3.40 -22.63
CA GLU A 178 9.40 -3.09 -23.23
C GLU A 178 10.09 -1.94 -22.47
N LEU A 179 9.32 -0.94 -22.01
CA LEU A 179 9.86 0.13 -21.16
C LEU A 179 10.46 -0.46 -19.88
N GLU A 180 9.75 -1.37 -19.22
CA GLU A 180 10.17 -1.98 -17.96
C GLU A 180 11.45 -2.80 -18.09
N GLN A 181 11.58 -3.59 -19.16
CA GLN A 181 12.80 -4.35 -19.44
C GLN A 181 14.00 -3.42 -19.68
N ARG A 182 13.82 -2.37 -20.49
CA ARG A 182 14.92 -1.45 -20.83
C ARG A 182 15.39 -0.62 -19.65
N VAL A 183 14.50 -0.25 -18.74
CA VAL A 183 14.88 0.46 -17.51
C VAL A 183 15.79 -0.39 -16.62
N GLN A 184 15.78 -1.72 -16.75
CA GLN A 184 16.69 -2.59 -15.99
C GLN A 184 18.17 -2.30 -16.28
N SER A 185 18.50 -1.78 -17.47
CA SER A 185 19.86 -1.38 -17.84
C SER A 185 20.36 -0.13 -17.09
N VAL A 186 19.47 0.65 -16.48
CA VAL A 186 19.86 1.81 -15.67
C VAL A 186 20.25 1.32 -14.29
N SER A 187 21.48 1.65 -13.88
CA SER A 187 22.00 1.33 -12.55
C SER A 187 21.11 1.96 -11.47
N PHE A 188 20.99 1.27 -10.33
CA PHE A 188 20.36 1.85 -9.15
C PHE A 188 21.11 3.12 -8.73
N HIS A 189 20.37 4.08 -8.20
CA HIS A 189 20.97 5.22 -7.52
C HIS A 189 21.24 4.82 -6.06
N ASP A 190 22.48 5.01 -5.62
CA ASP A 190 22.86 4.73 -4.24
C ASP A 190 22.06 5.58 -3.27
N ARG A 191 21.69 4.98 -2.12
CA ARG A 191 21.03 5.72 -1.05
C ARG A 191 22.05 6.57 -0.32
N ASP A 192 21.99 7.89 -0.50
CA ASP A 192 22.46 8.80 0.56
C ASP A 192 21.39 8.80 1.66
N THR A 193 21.50 7.84 2.57
CA THR A 193 20.68 7.77 3.78
C THR A 193 21.33 8.61 4.87
N ARG A 194 20.82 9.82 5.07
CA ARG A 194 21.12 10.60 6.27
C ARG A 194 19.96 10.47 7.25
N MET A 195 20.28 10.36 8.53
CA MET A 195 19.28 10.45 9.59
C MET A 195 18.75 11.88 9.62
N VAL A 196 17.43 12.07 9.43
CA VAL A 196 16.81 13.40 9.47
C VAL A 196 15.60 13.38 10.40
N GLY A 197 15.56 14.32 11.36
CA GLY A 197 14.46 14.47 12.33
C GLY A 197 14.61 13.63 13.59
N CYS A 198 13.66 13.77 14.52
CA CYS A 198 13.65 13.07 15.81
C CYS A 198 13.19 11.60 15.73
N THR A 199 12.68 11.14 14.57
CA THR A 199 12.15 9.77 14.39
C THR A 199 13.16 8.77 13.83
N GLY A 200 14.34 9.22 13.38
CA GLY A 200 15.39 8.32 12.92
C GLY A 200 15.13 7.61 11.58
N ASP A 201 14.13 8.03 10.81
CA ASP A 201 13.85 7.42 9.50
C ASP A 201 14.90 7.84 8.46
N ALA A 202 15.46 6.85 7.77
CA ALA A 202 16.48 7.04 6.75
C ALA A 202 15.85 7.45 5.40
N GLN A 203 15.83 8.76 5.10
CA GLN A 203 15.29 9.29 3.85
C GLN A 203 16.32 9.28 2.72
N ILE A 204 15.89 8.98 1.48
CA ILE A 204 16.74 9.21 0.30
C ILE A 204 16.91 10.72 0.08
N VAL A 205 18.11 11.22 0.33
CA VAL A 205 18.51 12.59 0.03
C VAL A 205 19.06 12.65 -1.40
N ILE A 206 18.19 12.87 -2.38
CA ILE A 206 18.58 13.14 -3.77
C ILE A 206 18.34 14.62 -4.10
N SER A 207 19.32 15.32 -4.67
CA SER A 207 19.14 16.71 -5.13
C SER A 207 18.25 16.78 -6.38
N ASN A 208 17.70 17.96 -6.71
CA ASN A 208 16.92 18.10 -7.95
C ASN A 208 17.77 17.86 -9.20
N ALA A 209 19.03 18.29 -9.19
CA ALA A 209 19.97 18.08 -10.30
C ALA A 209 20.31 16.59 -10.51
N GLU A 210 20.50 15.82 -9.43
CA GLU A 210 20.74 14.37 -9.53
C GLU A 210 19.48 13.60 -9.95
N LEU A 211 18.32 13.99 -9.43
CA LEU A 211 17.03 13.42 -9.83
C LEU A 211 16.76 13.67 -11.31
N GLU A 212 17.06 14.87 -11.81
CA GLU A 212 17.00 15.21 -13.23
C GLU A 212 17.95 14.35 -14.06
N LYS A 213 19.22 14.20 -13.64
CA LYS A 213 20.17 13.28 -14.31
C LYS A 213 19.67 11.84 -14.35
N LEU A 214 19.01 11.36 -13.29
CA LEU A 214 18.38 10.04 -13.26
C LEU A 214 17.22 9.95 -14.26
N ILE A 215 16.33 10.93 -14.30
CA ILE A 215 15.22 10.99 -15.28
C ILE A 215 15.77 10.95 -16.70
N ILE A 216 16.85 11.71 -17.00
CA ILE A 216 17.51 11.70 -18.31
C ILE A 216 18.08 10.30 -18.62
N ARG A 217 18.73 9.64 -17.66
CA ARG A 217 19.23 8.25 -17.85
C ARG A 217 18.09 7.27 -18.15
N VAL A 218 16.97 7.38 -17.44
CA VAL A 218 15.77 6.56 -17.69
C VAL A 218 15.23 6.80 -19.11
N PHE A 219 15.10 8.05 -19.54
CA PHE A 219 14.66 8.34 -20.92
C PHE A 219 15.66 7.83 -21.97
N LYS A 220 16.97 7.98 -21.75
CA LYS A 220 18.00 7.46 -22.66
C LYS A 220 17.91 5.93 -22.80
N ALA A 221 17.69 5.20 -21.71
CA ALA A 221 17.56 3.75 -21.73
C ALA A 221 16.26 3.28 -22.40
N VAL A 222 15.15 3.92 -22.07
CA VAL A 222 13.83 3.58 -22.60
C VAL A 222 13.69 3.93 -24.08
N ASP A 223 14.31 5.04 -24.50
CA ASP A 223 14.32 5.52 -25.88
C ASP A 223 12.89 5.64 -26.47
N SER A 224 11.96 6.19 -25.69
CA SER A 224 10.56 6.42 -26.07
C SER A 224 9.98 7.55 -25.22
N PRO A 225 9.07 8.38 -25.76
CA PRO A 225 8.26 9.28 -24.94
C PRO A 225 7.36 8.48 -23.99
N VAL A 226 7.20 8.96 -22.76
CA VAL A 226 6.47 8.27 -21.68
C VAL A 226 5.51 9.24 -21.00
N ASN A 227 4.35 8.76 -20.55
CA ASN A 227 3.48 9.58 -19.73
C ASN A 227 4.06 9.79 -18.33
N VAL A 228 3.70 10.88 -17.66
CA VAL A 228 4.26 11.21 -16.33
C VAL A 228 3.98 10.10 -15.31
N ARG A 229 2.83 9.41 -15.42
CA ARG A 229 2.47 8.28 -14.54
C ARG A 229 3.49 7.14 -14.63
N SER A 230 3.71 6.59 -15.82
CA SER A 230 4.65 5.49 -16.04
C SER A 230 6.07 5.95 -15.76
N LEU A 231 6.44 7.19 -16.09
CA LEU A 231 7.77 7.71 -15.80
C LEU A 231 8.06 7.72 -14.29
N ARG A 232 7.12 8.18 -13.45
CA ARG A 232 7.31 8.15 -11.99
C ARG A 232 7.64 6.74 -11.51
N GLY A 233 6.87 5.74 -11.94
CA GLY A 233 7.10 4.33 -11.59
C GLY A 233 8.47 3.84 -12.09
N LEU A 234 8.85 4.14 -13.33
CA LEU A 234 10.14 3.74 -13.89
C LEU A 234 11.33 4.36 -13.14
N VAL A 235 11.24 5.64 -12.76
CA VAL A 235 12.27 6.33 -11.97
C VAL A 235 12.30 5.77 -10.55
N MET A 236 11.14 5.55 -9.93
CA MET A 236 11.04 4.94 -8.60
C MET A 236 11.62 3.53 -8.56
N LYS A 237 11.44 2.71 -9.61
CA LYS A 237 12.07 1.38 -9.73
C LYS A 237 13.60 1.42 -9.80
N ARG A 238 14.21 2.58 -10.06
CA ARG A 238 15.67 2.79 -10.05
C ARG A 238 16.18 3.49 -8.78
N LEU A 239 15.24 3.92 -7.94
CA LEU A 239 15.51 4.30 -6.57
C LEU A 239 15.20 3.06 -5.72
N PRO A 240 15.95 2.77 -4.66
CA PRO A 240 15.61 1.69 -3.74
C PRO A 240 14.43 2.07 -2.83
N ILE A 241 13.32 2.56 -3.41
CA ILE A 241 12.12 3.01 -2.73
C ILE A 241 10.95 2.13 -3.18
N MET A 242 10.00 1.89 -2.29
CA MET A 242 8.72 1.27 -2.62
C MET A 242 8.04 1.99 -3.80
N ASP A 243 7.76 1.23 -4.87
CA ASP A 243 7.01 1.70 -6.03
C ASP A 243 5.52 1.82 -5.64
N ILE A 244 5.05 3.06 -5.44
CA ILE A 244 3.63 3.31 -5.27
C ILE A 244 3.05 3.53 -6.66
N TYR A 245 2.18 2.63 -7.11
CA TYR A 245 1.33 2.87 -8.26
C TYR A 245 0.39 4.06 -7.97
N LEU A 246 0.81 5.27 -8.30
CA LEU A 246 -0.01 6.47 -8.22
C LEU A 246 -0.97 6.50 -9.42
N VAL A 247 -2.13 5.89 -9.27
CA VAL A 247 -3.21 5.92 -10.26
C VAL A 247 -3.94 7.28 -10.17
N PRO A 248 -4.04 8.05 -11.26
CA PRO A 248 -4.80 9.30 -11.34
C PRO A 248 -6.30 9.06 -11.17
N ILE A 249 -6.89 10.03 -10.49
CA ILE A 249 -8.21 9.99 -9.84
C ILE A 249 -9.40 9.86 -10.78
N THR A 250 -9.22 10.00 -12.09
CA THR A 250 -10.34 10.07 -13.03
C THR A 250 -10.04 9.38 -14.36
N ALA A 251 -9.35 8.23 -14.33
CA ALA A 251 -9.16 7.42 -15.54
C ALA A 251 -10.51 7.27 -16.28
N PRO A 252 -10.62 7.67 -17.56
CA PRO A 252 -11.80 7.33 -18.34
C PRO A 252 -11.90 5.81 -18.36
N LYS A 253 -13.13 5.32 -18.20
CA LYS A 253 -13.46 3.90 -18.27
C LYS A 253 -12.94 3.36 -19.60
N ASN A 254 -11.84 2.62 -19.58
CA ASN A 254 -11.54 1.72 -20.67
C ASN A 254 -12.50 0.55 -20.49
N ASP A 255 -13.59 0.56 -21.27
CA ASP A 255 -14.66 -0.42 -21.26
C ASP A 255 -14.19 -1.85 -21.60
N SER A 256 -12.92 -2.04 -21.94
CA SER A 256 -12.33 -3.33 -22.32
C SER A 256 -11.88 -4.20 -21.14
N GLU A 257 -11.85 -3.69 -19.89
CA GLU A 257 -11.50 -4.50 -18.70
C GLU A 257 -12.71 -4.93 -17.86
N TYR A 258 -13.93 -4.58 -18.28
CA TYR A 258 -15.17 -4.81 -17.52
C TYR A 258 -15.82 -6.17 -17.80
N ASN A 259 -15.03 -7.22 -17.98
CA ASN A 259 -15.58 -8.55 -18.27
C ASN A 259 -14.70 -9.71 -17.76
N MET A 260 -14.18 -9.57 -16.54
CA MET A 260 -13.94 -10.77 -15.74
C MET A 260 -15.11 -10.87 -14.76
N ASP A 261 -16.12 -11.65 -15.14
CA ASP A 261 -16.97 -12.34 -14.17
C ASP A 261 -16.00 -13.18 -13.33
N LEU A 262 -15.53 -12.62 -12.22
CA LEU A 262 -14.72 -13.33 -11.26
C LEU A 262 -15.71 -13.99 -10.31
N ASP A 263 -15.86 -15.31 -10.45
CA ASP A 263 -16.13 -16.13 -9.29
C ASP A 263 -15.23 -15.64 -8.15
N PRO A 264 -15.75 -15.52 -6.91
CA PRO A 264 -14.91 -15.17 -5.77
C PRO A 264 -13.70 -16.10 -5.79
N VAL A 265 -12.50 -15.52 -5.94
CA VAL A 265 -11.25 -16.27 -5.86
C VAL A 265 -11.34 -17.10 -4.60
N ASP A 266 -11.22 -18.42 -4.75
CA ASP A 266 -11.25 -19.32 -3.62
C ASP A 266 -10.10 -18.92 -2.67
N LEU A 267 -10.44 -18.25 -1.59
CA LEU A 267 -9.50 -17.79 -0.56
C LEU A 267 -9.11 -18.93 0.39
N ARG A 268 -9.62 -20.15 0.16
CA ARG A 268 -9.17 -21.33 0.89
C ARG A 268 -7.72 -21.57 0.50
N GLU A 269 -6.85 -21.67 1.51
CA GLU A 269 -5.47 -22.12 1.30
C GLU A 269 -5.50 -23.40 0.48
N THR A 270 -4.77 -23.43 -0.62
CA THR A 270 -4.59 -24.69 -1.34
C THR A 270 -3.90 -25.69 -0.41
N PRO A 271 -4.15 -27.01 -0.57
CA PRO A 271 -3.49 -28.02 0.25
C PRO A 271 -1.96 -27.88 0.24
N GLU A 272 -1.38 -27.46 -0.90
CA GLU A 272 0.05 -27.21 -1.06
C GLU A 272 0.53 -25.97 -0.29
N GLU A 273 -0.24 -24.86 -0.31
CA GLU A 273 0.06 -23.67 0.49
C GLU A 273 -0.05 -23.92 2.00
N ASN A 274 -1.00 -24.77 2.42
CA ASN A 274 -1.14 -25.18 3.82
C ASN A 274 0.06 -26.03 4.27
N ILE A 275 0.54 -26.94 3.40
CA ILE A 275 1.75 -27.72 3.67
C ILE A 275 2.97 -26.81 3.78
N LEU A 276 3.18 -25.91 2.81
CA LEU A 276 4.30 -24.95 2.84
C LEU A 276 4.25 -24.03 4.06
N ARG A 277 3.04 -23.62 4.49
CA ARG A 277 2.88 -22.84 5.71
C ARG A 277 3.26 -23.66 6.95
N ARG A 278 2.82 -24.92 7.05
CA ARG A 278 3.17 -25.81 8.17
C ARG A 278 4.67 -26.09 8.23
N GLU A 279 5.30 -26.34 7.08
CA GLU A 279 6.76 -26.52 7.01
C GLU A 279 7.49 -25.26 7.47
N GLY A 280 7.02 -24.08 7.06
CA GLY A 280 7.55 -22.79 7.51
C GLY A 280 7.32 -22.55 9.01
N GLU A 281 6.17 -22.93 9.55
CA GLU A 281 5.84 -22.86 10.98
C GLU A 281 6.76 -23.80 11.79
N THR A 282 6.98 -25.05 11.37
CA THR A 282 7.89 -26.00 12.03
C THR A 282 9.36 -25.55 12.00
N VAL A 283 9.80 -24.97 10.89
CA VAL A 283 11.15 -24.39 10.80
C VAL A 283 11.27 -23.18 11.73
N ALA A 284 10.24 -22.33 11.79
CA ALA A 284 10.19 -21.19 12.69
C ALA A 284 10.18 -21.60 14.18
N GLU A 285 9.43 -22.64 14.55
CA GLU A 285 9.44 -23.24 15.89
C GLU A 285 10.85 -23.62 16.32
N GLY A 286 11.61 -24.29 15.44
CA GLY A 286 13.01 -24.62 15.70
C GLY A 286 13.91 -23.39 15.92
N PHE A 287 13.67 -22.29 15.23
CA PHE A 287 14.39 -21.03 15.48
C PHE A 287 14.00 -20.38 16.81
N VAL A 288 12.71 -20.41 17.16
CA VAL A 288 12.18 -19.88 18.43
C VAL A 288 12.72 -20.67 19.61
N ASP A 289 12.71 -22.00 19.55
CA ASP A 289 13.27 -22.86 20.59
C ASP A 289 14.75 -22.60 20.83
N ASN A 290 15.53 -22.48 19.75
CA ASN A 290 16.94 -22.17 19.81
C ASN A 290 17.19 -20.78 20.41
N PHE A 291 16.36 -19.79 20.07
CA PHE A 291 16.44 -18.44 20.60
C PHE A 291 16.11 -18.40 22.10
N LEU A 292 14.99 -18.98 22.52
CA LEU A 292 14.56 -19.05 23.92
C LEU A 292 15.55 -19.85 24.78
N SER A 293 16.10 -20.95 24.26
CA SER A 293 17.17 -21.71 24.92
C SER A 293 18.45 -20.89 25.09
N SER A 294 18.83 -20.11 24.07
CA SER A 294 20.00 -19.23 24.14
C SER A 294 19.80 -18.09 25.15
N LEU A 295 18.60 -17.53 25.21
CA LEU A 295 18.18 -16.58 26.23
C LEU A 295 18.27 -17.20 27.63
N ASN A 296 17.76 -18.41 27.85
CA ASN A 296 17.84 -19.09 29.14
C ASN A 296 19.29 -19.36 29.57
N LYS A 297 20.16 -19.74 28.63
CA LYS A 297 21.60 -19.89 28.86
C LYS A 297 22.28 -18.56 29.22
N SER A 298 21.88 -17.45 28.62
CA SER A 298 22.41 -16.11 28.90
C SER A 298 22.17 -15.67 30.36
N VAL A 299 21.07 -16.11 30.98
CA VAL A 299 20.78 -15.91 32.41
C VAL A 299 21.25 -17.07 33.30
N ARG A 300 22.10 -17.96 32.76
CA ARG A 300 22.67 -19.13 33.43
C ARG A 300 21.61 -20.05 34.06
N GLY A 301 20.45 -20.18 33.43
CA GLY A 301 19.37 -21.07 33.90
C GLY A 301 18.64 -20.59 35.16
N LYS A 302 18.82 -19.32 35.58
CA LYS A 302 18.11 -18.78 36.75
C LYS A 302 16.66 -18.43 36.40
N ALA A 303 15.71 -19.28 36.79
CA ALA A 303 14.27 -19.17 36.46
C ALA A 303 13.68 -17.76 36.68
N LYS A 304 13.92 -17.11 37.84
CA LYS A 304 13.41 -15.76 38.13
C LYS A 304 14.01 -14.67 37.22
N GLN A 305 15.26 -14.84 36.79
CA GLN A 305 15.92 -13.91 35.86
C GLN A 305 15.44 -14.14 34.44
N TYR A 306 15.23 -15.41 34.07
CA TYR A 306 14.64 -15.79 32.79
C TYR A 306 13.23 -15.24 32.62
N SER A 307 12.33 -15.50 33.59
CA SER A 307 10.97 -14.95 33.62
C SER A 307 10.96 -13.42 33.45
N ARG A 308 11.85 -12.71 34.17
CA ARG A 308 11.98 -11.25 34.03
C ARG A 308 12.45 -10.83 32.64
N MET A 309 13.41 -11.55 32.06
CA MET A 309 13.90 -11.27 30.71
C MET A 309 12.82 -11.55 29.65
N ILE A 310 12.00 -12.58 29.82
CA ILE A 310 10.85 -12.89 28.94
C ILE A 310 9.77 -11.80 29.05
N ASN A 311 9.47 -11.31 30.25
CA ASN A 311 8.57 -10.18 30.43
C ASN A 311 9.09 -8.90 29.76
N ILE A 312 10.40 -8.63 29.85
CA ILE A 312 11.02 -7.49 29.14
C ILE A 312 10.96 -7.70 27.63
N LEU A 313 11.23 -8.92 27.13
CA LEU A 313 11.11 -9.26 25.71
C LEU A 313 9.70 -8.95 25.19
N TRP A 314 8.67 -9.34 25.95
CA TRP A 314 7.29 -9.07 25.61
C TRP A 314 6.99 -7.58 25.53
N HIS A 315 7.23 -6.84 26.62
CA HIS A 315 6.83 -5.43 26.70
C HIS A 315 7.69 -4.48 25.85
N CYS A 316 8.93 -4.85 25.52
CA CYS A 316 9.79 -4.03 24.68
C CYS A 316 9.71 -4.36 23.19
N TYR A 317 9.40 -5.60 22.80
CA TYR A 317 9.54 -6.04 21.40
C TYR A 317 8.29 -6.71 20.79
N LEU A 318 7.43 -7.37 21.57
CA LEU A 318 6.33 -8.19 21.02
C LEU A 318 4.92 -7.62 21.27
N ALA A 319 4.76 -6.83 22.34
CA ALA A 319 3.52 -6.17 22.68
C ALA A 319 3.25 -5.00 21.72
N SER A 320 1.99 -4.86 21.27
CA SER A 320 1.56 -3.75 20.42
C SER A 320 1.53 -2.39 21.15
N ASP A 321 1.63 -2.40 22.48
CA ASP A 321 1.77 -1.23 23.36
C ASP A 321 3.20 -1.17 23.91
N SER A 322 4.19 -1.05 23.02
CA SER A 322 5.60 -0.92 23.41
C SER A 322 5.82 0.46 24.06
N GLY A 323 5.81 0.50 25.39
CA GLY A 323 6.08 1.71 26.18
C GLY A 323 7.55 2.12 26.15
N THR A 324 7.84 3.32 26.64
CA THR A 324 9.23 3.77 26.83
C THR A 324 9.97 2.89 27.86
N GLN A 325 11.31 2.87 27.85
CA GLN A 325 12.09 2.03 28.78
C GLN A 325 11.74 2.29 30.26
N LEU A 326 11.46 3.56 30.61
CA LEU A 326 10.97 3.99 31.92
C LEU A 326 9.59 3.41 32.24
N GLU A 327 8.64 3.48 31.30
CA GLU A 327 7.30 2.90 31.49
C GLU A 327 7.35 1.38 31.64
N VAL A 328 8.23 0.69 30.90
CA VAL A 328 8.42 -0.77 31.05
C VAL A 328 9.07 -1.11 32.39
N ALA A 329 10.04 -0.30 32.83
CA ALA A 329 10.66 -0.45 34.14
C ALA A 329 9.64 -0.31 35.27
N ASP A 330 8.77 0.71 35.19
CA ASP A 330 7.69 0.94 36.15
C ASP A 330 6.63 -0.18 36.10
N LYS A 331 6.18 -0.60 34.89
CA LYS A 331 5.21 -1.70 34.71
C LYS A 331 5.72 -3.02 35.30
N LEU A 332 7.02 -3.29 35.20
CA LEU A 332 7.63 -4.54 35.68
C LEU A 332 8.21 -4.44 37.10
N GLY A 333 8.17 -3.26 37.74
CA GLY A 333 8.72 -3.03 39.08
C GLY A 333 10.24 -3.25 39.15
N VAL A 334 10.97 -2.88 38.10
CA VAL A 334 12.42 -3.06 37.97
C VAL A 334 13.13 -1.75 37.67
N SER A 335 14.46 -1.69 37.85
CA SER A 335 15.20 -0.48 37.51
C SER A 335 15.39 -0.32 35.99
N ASP A 336 15.39 0.93 35.52
CA ASP A 336 15.67 1.29 34.13
C ASP A 336 16.99 0.70 33.60
N SER A 337 18.05 0.74 34.44
CA SER A 337 19.35 0.14 34.13
C SER A 337 19.30 -1.38 33.90
N LEU A 338 18.39 -2.08 34.58
CA LEU A 338 18.20 -3.53 34.43
C LEU A 338 17.47 -3.85 33.13
N VAL A 339 16.48 -3.04 32.77
CA VAL A 339 15.79 -3.15 31.46
C VAL A 339 16.79 -2.95 30.34
N SER A 340 17.65 -1.93 30.43
CA SER A 340 18.71 -1.69 29.43
C SER A 340 19.69 -2.87 29.28
N ASP A 341 20.13 -3.47 30.39
CA ASP A 341 21.03 -4.64 30.36
C ASP A 341 20.36 -5.85 29.69
N TYR A 342 19.11 -6.15 30.03
CA TYR A 342 18.38 -7.25 29.39
C TYR A 342 18.09 -6.98 27.91
N ARG A 343 17.75 -5.75 27.53
CA ARG A 343 17.57 -5.36 26.11
C ARG A 343 18.83 -5.61 25.29
N LYS A 344 19.99 -5.18 25.78
CA LYS A 344 21.28 -5.44 25.10
C LYS A 344 21.54 -6.93 24.90
N ARG A 345 21.21 -7.76 25.88
CA ARG A 345 21.37 -9.22 25.79
C ARG A 345 20.38 -9.84 24.80
N ILE A 346 19.14 -9.38 24.77
CA ILE A 346 18.12 -9.80 23.80
C ILE A 346 18.56 -9.42 22.40
N GLU A 347 18.98 -8.18 22.18
CA GLU A 347 19.48 -7.68 20.89
C GLU A 347 20.69 -8.45 20.39
N ALA A 348 21.64 -8.78 21.27
CA ALA A 348 22.78 -9.62 20.91
C ALA A 348 22.35 -11.03 20.46
N ASN A 349 21.29 -11.60 21.04
CA ASN A 349 20.77 -12.90 20.60
C ASN A 349 19.95 -12.78 19.29
N LEU A 350 19.21 -11.69 19.10
CA LEU A 350 18.49 -11.42 17.86
C LEU A 350 19.44 -11.21 16.68
N GLN A 351 20.58 -10.55 16.89
CA GLN A 351 21.61 -10.34 15.85
C GLN A 351 22.28 -11.64 15.38
N ASN A 352 22.26 -12.69 16.21
CA ASN A 352 22.79 -13.99 15.84
C ASN A 352 21.82 -14.82 14.97
N LEU A 353 20.58 -14.34 14.78
CA LEU A 353 19.61 -14.98 13.90
C LEU A 353 19.87 -14.58 12.45
N SER A 354 20.06 -15.58 11.59
CA SER A 354 20.15 -15.39 10.14
C SER A 354 18.96 -16.05 9.46
N PHE A 355 18.12 -15.25 8.81
CA PHE A 355 16.99 -15.74 8.01
C PHE A 355 17.35 -15.69 6.53
N ASN A 356 16.97 -16.71 5.77
CA ASN A 356 17.20 -16.76 4.33
C ASN A 356 16.08 -16.02 3.56
N SER A 357 14.92 -15.85 4.18
CA SER A 357 13.79 -15.13 3.58
C SER A 357 13.03 -14.23 4.57
N VAL A 358 12.35 -13.22 4.04
CA VAL A 358 11.48 -12.32 4.82
C VAL A 358 10.28 -13.07 5.43
N ASN A 359 9.84 -14.15 4.76
CA ASN A 359 8.73 -14.97 5.25
C ASN A 359 9.14 -15.80 6.49
N GLU A 360 10.37 -16.31 6.54
CA GLU A 360 10.92 -17.00 7.72
C GLU A 360 10.99 -16.07 8.93
N ALA A 361 11.47 -14.83 8.75
CA ALA A 361 11.54 -13.84 9.82
C ALA A 361 10.14 -13.50 10.39
N ARG A 362 9.13 -13.40 9.51
CA ARG A 362 7.73 -13.14 9.91
C ARG A 362 7.10 -14.33 10.65
N GLN A 363 7.37 -15.55 10.21
CA GLN A 363 6.88 -16.74 10.92
C GLN A 363 7.58 -16.90 12.27
N PHE A 364 8.89 -16.63 12.35
CA PHE A 364 9.62 -16.58 13.62
C PHE A 364 9.00 -15.60 14.60
N GLU A 365 8.73 -14.36 14.19
CA GLU A 365 8.09 -13.35 15.05
C GLU A 365 6.71 -13.81 15.54
N LYS A 366 5.89 -14.37 14.64
CA LYS A 366 4.55 -14.87 14.95
C LYS A 366 4.60 -16.00 15.99
N VAL A 367 5.46 -17.00 15.77
CA VAL A 367 5.61 -18.15 16.68
C VAL A 367 6.22 -17.69 18.02
N LEU A 368 7.24 -16.83 17.99
CA LEU A 368 7.86 -16.26 19.19
C LEU A 368 6.85 -15.52 20.06
N LYS A 369 5.94 -14.77 19.44
CA LYS A 369 4.88 -14.05 20.14
C LYS A 369 3.92 -15.00 20.84
N THR A 370 3.51 -16.08 20.19
CA THR A 370 2.64 -17.10 20.79
C THR A 370 3.33 -17.80 21.97
N GLU A 371 4.54 -18.30 21.78
CA GLU A 371 5.32 -19.00 22.81
C GLU A 371 5.62 -18.12 24.02
N VAL A 372 6.06 -16.87 23.81
CA VAL A 372 6.33 -15.93 24.90
C VAL A 372 5.05 -15.56 25.66
N GLN A 373 3.92 -15.43 24.96
CA GLN A 373 2.62 -15.16 25.59
C GLN A 373 2.16 -16.32 26.47
N GLU A 374 2.37 -17.56 26.04
CA GLU A 374 2.08 -18.76 26.85
C GLU A 374 2.96 -18.79 28.10
N LEU A 375 4.27 -18.55 27.96
CA LEU A 375 5.21 -18.52 29.09
C LEU A 375 4.84 -17.44 30.14
N ILE A 376 4.42 -16.26 29.70
CA ILE A 376 3.98 -15.19 30.61
C ILE A 376 2.66 -15.52 31.29
N SER A 377 1.75 -16.19 30.58
CA SER A 377 0.44 -16.58 31.13
C SER A 377 0.59 -17.64 32.23
N VAL A 378 1.46 -18.64 32.02
CA VAL A 378 1.80 -19.66 33.03
C VAL A 378 2.45 -19.02 34.26
N ASP A 379 3.38 -18.07 34.06
CA ASP A 379 4.01 -17.32 35.16
C ASP A 379 3.01 -16.48 35.99
N GLN A 380 1.89 -16.06 35.40
CA GLN A 380 0.82 -15.34 36.10
C GLN A 380 -0.08 -16.29 36.89
N GLU A 381 -0.41 -17.47 36.37
CA GLU A 381 -1.17 -18.49 37.07
C GLU A 381 -0.42 -19.05 38.29
N GLU A 382 0.89 -19.29 38.19
CA GLU A 382 1.72 -19.75 39.32
C GLU A 382 1.80 -18.72 40.47
N LYS A 383 1.68 -17.41 40.18
CA LYS A 383 1.65 -16.35 41.20
C LYS A 383 0.30 -16.16 41.89
N ILE A 384 -0.78 -16.68 41.31
CA ILE A 384 -2.14 -16.61 41.88
C ILE A 384 -2.37 -17.80 42.83
N ILE A 385 -1.66 -18.91 42.62
CA ILE A 385 -1.81 -20.15 43.39
C ILE A 385 -0.82 -20.23 44.57
N ALA A 386 0.28 -19.46 44.54
CA ALA A 386 1.25 -19.32 45.64
C ALA A 386 0.93 -18.14 46.55
#